data_AF-A0A524JCT3-F1
#
_entry.id   AF-A0A524JCT3-F1
#
_cell.length_a   1.000
_cell.length_b   1.000
_cell.length_c   1.000
_cell.angle_alpha   90.00
_cell.angle_beta   90.00
_cell.angle_gamma   90.00
#
_symmetry.space_group_name_H-M   'P 1'
#
loop_
_entity.id
_entity.type
_entity.pdbx_description
1 polymer ?
#
loop_
_entity_poly.entity_id
_entity_poly.type
_entity_poly.pdbx_seq_one_letter_code
_entity_poly.pdbx_strand_id
1 'polypeptide(L)'
;MVELAGIIILGIIAQWMAWRLKLPAILPLILIGLLVGPFSTLFTDDGTKIIEPIWNGKKGLFPGDGLYYFVSLAISIILFEGGLTLKRSEIRNVGPVITKLITIGSLVTFFGAGLAAHYIF
;
A
#
# COMPACT_ATOMS: atom_id res chain seq x y z
N MET A 1 9.43 -4.33 18.53
CA MET A 1 9.85 -2.91 18.70
C MET A 1 10.87 -2.50 17.64
N VAL A 2 12.00 -3.21 17.49
CA VAL A 2 13.04 -2.89 16.47
C VAL A 2 12.51 -2.97 15.03
N GLU A 3 11.73 -4.00 14.69
CA GLU A 3 11.16 -4.16 13.35
C GLU A 3 10.18 -3.02 12.98
N LEU A 4 9.32 -2.59 13.92
CA LEU A 4 8.42 -1.43 13.75
C LEU A 4 9.21 -0.13 13.49
N ALA A 5 10.25 0.11 14.28
CA ALA A 5 11.14 1.26 14.07
C ALA A 5 11.86 1.17 12.71
N GLY A 6 12.27 -0.03 12.31
CA GLY A 6 12.86 -0.31 11.00
C GLY A 6 11.93 0.07 9.85
N ILE A 7 10.65 -0.31 9.92
CA ILE A 7 9.64 0.05 8.89
C ILE A 7 9.51 1.58 8.78
N ILE A 8 9.46 2.30 9.90
CA ILE A 8 9.35 3.76 9.90
C ILE A 8 10.60 4.40 9.28
N ILE A 9 11.80 3.99 9.71
CA ILE A 9 13.06 4.53 9.20
C ILE A 9 13.21 4.25 7.70
N LEU A 10 12.93 3.03 7.27
CA LEU A 10 12.96 2.64 5.85
C LEU A 10 11.92 3.43 5.03
N GLY A 11 10.73 3.67 5.58
CA GLY A 11 9.71 4.51 4.97
C GLY A 11 10.17 5.95 4.76
N ILE A 12 10.81 6.55 5.77
CA ILE A 12 11.37 7.91 5.68
C ILE A 12 12.49 7.96 4.64
N ILE A 13 13.39 6.97 4.62
CA ILE A 13 14.46 6.86 3.62
C ILE A 13 13.86 6.70 2.21
N ALA A 14 12.83 5.88 2.05
CA ALA A 14 12.11 5.69 0.79
C ALA A 14 11.52 7.00 0.28
N GLN A 15 10.84 7.75 1.16
CA GLN A 15 10.26 9.05 0.84
C GLN A 15 11.33 10.10 0.51
N TRP A 16 12.42 10.12 1.27
CA TRP A 16 13.56 11.01 0.99
C TRP A 16 14.20 10.70 -0.37
N MET A 17 14.41 9.42 -0.69
CA MET A 17 14.93 8.98 -1.97
C MET A 17 13.98 9.32 -3.12
N ALA A 18 12.67 9.12 -2.93
CA ALA A 18 11.65 9.51 -3.90
C ALA A 18 11.73 11.00 -4.24
N TRP A 19 11.82 11.85 -3.21
CA TRP A 19 11.97 13.29 -3.40
C TRP A 19 13.29 13.64 -4.08
N ARG A 20 14.41 13.04 -3.67
CA ARG A 20 15.74 13.31 -4.24
C ARG A 20 15.84 12.94 -5.72
N LEU A 21 15.22 11.82 -6.11
CA LEU A 21 15.19 11.30 -7.48
C LEU A 21 14.01 11.84 -8.29
N LYS A 22 13.12 12.65 -7.68
CA LYS A 22 11.88 13.16 -8.29
C LYS A 22 10.98 12.04 -8.83
N LEU A 23 10.94 10.91 -8.13
CA LEU A 23 10.10 9.75 -8.47
C LEU A 23 8.84 9.75 -7.59
N PRO A 24 7.73 9.14 -8.06
CA PRO A 24 6.57 8.90 -7.21
C PRO A 24 6.95 8.07 -5.98
N ALA A 25 6.56 8.52 -4.77
CA ALA A 25 6.97 7.88 -3.51
C ALA A 25 6.58 6.40 -3.40
N ILE A 26 5.50 6.00 -4.05
CA ILE A 26 5.03 4.61 -4.09
C ILE A 26 6.11 3.66 -4.64
N LEU A 27 6.93 4.12 -5.59
CA LEU A 27 7.90 3.27 -6.27
C LEU A 27 9.07 2.87 -5.33
N PRO A 28 9.81 3.81 -4.70
CA PRO A 28 10.78 3.47 -3.67
C PRO A 28 10.22 2.67 -2.49
N LEU A 29 8.98 2.97 -2.06
CA LEU A 29 8.33 2.25 -0.97
C LEU A 29 8.12 0.77 -1.32
N ILE A 30 7.60 0.48 -2.52
CA ILE A 30 7.42 -0.91 -2.98
C ILE A 30 8.77 -1.61 -3.13
N LEU A 31 9.77 -0.94 -3.72
CA LEU A 31 11.10 -1.54 -3.90
C LEU A 31 11.75 -1.91 -2.57
N ILE A 32 11.75 -1.00 -1.60
CA ILE A 32 12.30 -1.27 -0.27
C ILE A 32 11.51 -2.38 0.42
N GLY A 33 10.17 -2.36 0.33
CA GLY A 33 9.32 -3.43 0.87
C GLY A 33 9.61 -4.82 0.28
N LEU A 34 9.84 -4.89 -1.04
CA LEU A 34 10.22 -6.13 -1.72
C LEU A 34 11.63 -6.59 -1.32
N LEU A 35 12.57 -5.65 -1.18
CA LEU A 35 13.95 -5.93 -0.76
C LEU A 35 14.03 -6.51 0.66
N VAL A 36 13.30 -5.95 1.61
CA VAL A 36 13.32 -6.41 3.02
C VAL A 36 12.33 -7.56 3.30
N GLY A 37 11.38 -7.78 2.39
CA GLY A 37 10.43 -8.87 2.42
C GLY A 37 10.95 -10.09 1.63
N PRO A 38 10.34 -10.47 0.51
CA PRO A 38 10.66 -11.70 -0.20
C PRO A 38 12.09 -11.76 -0.74
N PHE A 39 12.68 -10.66 -1.24
CA PHE A 39 14.03 -10.74 -1.79
C PHE A 39 15.11 -10.88 -0.73
N SER A 40 14.82 -10.53 0.53
CA SER A 40 15.79 -10.71 1.61
C SER A 40 16.14 -12.17 1.91
N THR A 41 15.28 -13.12 1.49
CA THR A 41 15.57 -14.55 1.63
C THR A 41 16.68 -15.02 0.70
N LEU A 42 17.00 -14.27 -0.37
CA LEU A 42 18.11 -14.57 -1.28
C LEU A 42 19.47 -14.15 -0.73
N PHE A 43 19.49 -13.21 0.22
CA PHE A 43 20.71 -12.64 0.80
C PHE A 43 21.00 -13.13 2.21
N THR A 44 20.05 -13.82 2.85
CA THR A 44 20.17 -14.31 4.23
C THR A 44 20.50 -15.80 4.20
N ASP A 45 21.58 -16.22 4.87
CA ASP A 45 22.04 -17.62 4.88
C ASP A 45 20.99 -18.62 5.37
N ASP A 46 20.09 -18.18 6.26
CA ASP A 46 18.98 -18.98 6.81
C ASP A 46 17.69 -18.94 5.96
N GLY A 47 17.68 -18.23 4.82
CA GLY A 47 16.48 -18.06 3.99
C GLY A 47 15.34 -17.29 4.66
N THR A 48 15.62 -16.61 5.78
CA THR A 48 14.63 -15.85 6.55
C THR A 48 14.45 -14.44 5.98
N LYS A 49 13.24 -13.89 6.15
CA LYS A 49 12.98 -12.51 5.76
C LYS A 49 13.53 -11.55 6.82
N ILE A 50 14.11 -10.43 6.40
CA ILE A 50 14.60 -9.38 7.33
C ILE A 50 13.42 -8.77 8.11
N ILE A 51 12.27 -8.59 7.45
CA ILE A 51 11.02 -8.15 8.07
C ILE A 51 9.92 -9.17 7.77
N GLU A 52 9.42 -9.84 8.82
CA GLU A 52 8.27 -10.72 8.73
C GLU A 52 7.03 -10.01 9.31
N PRO A 53 6.07 -9.56 8.47
CA PRO A 53 4.91 -8.83 8.95
C PRO A 53 3.90 -9.74 9.67
N ILE A 54 3.72 -10.98 9.21
CA ILE A 54 2.72 -11.93 9.74
C ILE A 54 3.40 -12.93 10.67
N TRP A 55 2.86 -13.12 11.87
CA TRP A 55 3.38 -14.09 12.83
C TRP A 55 3.34 -15.53 12.30
N ASN A 56 4.49 -16.15 12.14
CA ASN A 56 4.64 -17.52 11.62
C ASN A 56 4.84 -18.59 12.73
N GLY A 57 4.68 -18.22 14.01
CA GLY A 57 4.91 -19.10 15.16
C GLY A 57 6.27 -18.91 15.85
N LYS A 58 7.27 -18.35 15.16
CA LYS A 58 8.61 -18.07 15.73
C LYS A 58 8.97 -16.58 15.73
N LYS A 59 8.61 -15.86 14.66
CA LYS A 59 8.84 -14.41 14.51
C LYS A 59 7.69 -13.78 13.71
N GLY A 60 7.41 -12.51 13.97
CA GLY A 60 6.50 -11.70 13.17
C GLY A 60 5.98 -10.48 13.93
N LEU A 61 5.60 -9.45 13.20
CA LEU A 61 5.17 -8.19 13.79
C LEU A 61 3.74 -8.24 14.31
N PHE A 62 2.84 -8.88 13.54
CA PHE A 62 1.42 -8.92 13.81
C PHE A 62 0.93 -10.36 14.00
N PRO A 63 0.36 -10.71 15.18
CA PRO A 63 -0.26 -12.01 15.40
C PRO A 63 -1.63 -12.11 14.73
N GLY A 64 -1.94 -13.26 14.13
CA GLY A 64 -3.23 -13.55 13.49
C GLY A 64 -3.63 -12.48 12.48
N ASP A 65 -4.85 -11.95 12.62
CA ASP A 65 -5.40 -10.90 11.75
C ASP A 65 -4.93 -9.48 12.10
N GLY A 66 -3.95 -9.33 13.00
CA GLY A 66 -3.47 -8.02 13.46
C GLY A 66 -3.01 -7.10 12.33
N LEU A 67 -2.37 -7.64 11.30
CA LEU A 67 -1.95 -6.87 10.11
C LEU A 67 -3.16 -6.36 9.34
N TYR A 68 -4.19 -7.20 9.16
CA TYR A 68 -5.41 -6.83 8.46
C TYR A 68 -6.15 -5.70 9.18
N TYR A 69 -6.28 -5.78 10.50
CA TYR A 69 -6.91 -4.71 11.29
C TYR A 69 -6.10 -3.42 11.25
N PHE A 70 -4.77 -3.50 11.36
CA PHE A 70 -3.90 -2.34 11.28
C PHE A 70 -4.00 -1.64 9.92
N VAL A 71 -3.95 -2.40 8.83
CA VAL A 71 -4.10 -1.87 7.46
C VAL A 71 -5.49 -1.27 7.26
N SER A 72 -6.55 -1.92 7.74
CA SER A 72 -7.92 -1.42 7.66
C SER A 72 -8.08 -0.08 8.38
N LEU A 73 -7.48 0.04 9.57
CA LEU A 73 -7.45 1.30 10.33
C LEU A 73 -6.67 2.38 9.57
N ALA A 74 -5.50 2.05 9.04
CA ALA A 74 -4.68 2.99 8.27
C ALA A 74 -5.41 3.51 7.03
N ILE A 75 -6.04 2.62 6.24
CA ILE A 75 -6.87 3.00 5.08
C ILE A 75 -8.01 3.91 5.52
N SER A 76 -8.69 3.59 6.63
CA SER A 76 -9.79 4.41 7.15
C SER A 76 -9.32 5.82 7.53
N ILE A 77 -8.16 5.95 8.19
CA ILE A 77 -7.57 7.24 8.54
C ILE A 77 -7.21 8.05 7.29
N ILE A 78 -6.57 7.43 6.29
CA ILE A 78 -6.19 8.10 5.04
C ILE A 78 -7.43 8.60 4.28
N LEU A 79 -8.48 7.77 4.19
CA LEU A 79 -9.73 8.16 3.54
C LEU A 79 -10.44 9.28 4.32
N PHE A 80 -10.38 9.25 5.65
CA PHE A 80 -10.93 10.30 6.50
C PHE A 80 -10.18 11.63 6.31
N GLU A 81 -8.85 11.62 6.33
CA GLU A 81 -8.03 12.80 6.06
C GLU A 81 -8.29 13.38 4.66
N GLY A 82 -8.32 12.52 3.63
CA GLY A 82 -8.65 12.92 2.27
C GLY A 82 -10.06 13.51 2.15
N GLY A 83 -11.03 12.94 2.86
CA GLY A 83 -12.41 13.42 2.91
C GLY A 83 -12.56 14.77 3.62
N LEU A 84 -11.84 14.99 4.72
CA LEU A 84 -11.85 16.27 5.44
C LEU A 84 -11.18 17.40 4.64
N THR A 85 -10.17 17.08 3.84
CA THR A 85 -9.44 18.05 3.01
C THR A 85 -10.24 18.46 1.74
N LEU A 86 -11.38 17.80 1.49
CA LEU A 86 -12.16 17.96 0.28
C LEU A 86 -12.94 19.28 0.25
N LYS A 87 -12.71 20.11 -0.77
CA LYS A 87 -13.40 21.38 -0.96
C LYS A 87 -14.73 21.20 -1.66
N ARG A 88 -15.84 21.38 -0.92
CA ARG A 88 -17.21 21.26 -1.46
C ARG A 88 -17.48 22.13 -2.70
N SER A 89 -16.87 23.30 -2.78
CA SER A 89 -16.98 24.20 -3.94
C SER A 89 -16.39 23.62 -5.22
N GLU A 90 -15.27 22.90 -5.12
CA GLU A 90 -14.63 22.23 -6.26
C GLU A 90 -15.46 21.03 -6.71
N ILE A 91 -15.94 20.20 -5.76
CA ILE A 91 -16.80 19.04 -6.06
C ILE A 91 -18.04 19.46 -6.84
N ARG A 92 -18.65 20.60 -6.53
CA ARG A 92 -19.88 21.02 -7.21
C ARG A 92 -19.68 21.25 -8.72
N ASN A 93 -18.50 21.70 -9.12
CA ASN A 93 -18.17 21.95 -10.53
C ASN A 93 -17.80 20.67 -11.29
N VAL A 94 -17.09 19.73 -10.64
CA VAL A 94 -16.63 18.47 -11.27
C VAL A 94 -17.49 17.25 -10.90
N GLY A 95 -18.52 17.42 -10.08
CA GLY A 95 -19.31 16.37 -9.43
C GLY A 95 -19.93 15.35 -10.40
N PRO A 96 -20.55 15.77 -11.52
CA PRO A 96 -21.09 14.84 -12.50
C PRO A 96 -20.01 13.93 -13.13
N VAL A 97 -18.80 14.46 -13.35
CA VAL A 97 -17.67 13.70 -13.90
C VAL A 97 -17.15 12.69 -12.88
N ILE A 98 -16.92 13.13 -11.64
CA ILE A 98 -16.49 12.26 -10.54
C ILE A 98 -17.49 11.12 -10.35
N THR A 99 -18.79 11.42 -10.35
CA THR A 99 -19.84 10.41 -10.15
C THR A 99 -19.81 9.36 -11.26
N LYS A 100 -19.67 9.77 -12.54
CA LYS A 100 -19.55 8.84 -13.67
C LYS A 100 -18.27 8.01 -13.62
N LEU A 101 -17.14 8.60 -13.23
CA LEU A 101 -15.87 7.89 -13.09
C LEU A 101 -15.94 6.82 -11.99
N ILE A 102 -16.52 7.15 -10.83
CA ILE A 102 -16.64 6.23 -9.71
C ILE A 102 -17.70 5.14 -9.97
N THR A 103 -18.77 5.45 -10.70
CA THR A 103 -19.85 4.47 -10.99
C THR A 103 -19.56 3.68 -12.25
N ILE A 104 -19.73 4.30 -13.43
CA ILE A 104 -19.59 3.66 -14.73
C ILE A 104 -18.13 3.23 -14.94
N GLY A 105 -17.16 4.09 -14.62
CA GLY A 105 -15.74 3.77 -14.79
C GLY A 105 -15.30 2.58 -13.95
N SER A 106 -15.70 2.52 -12.68
CA SER A 106 -15.46 1.36 -11.81
C SER A 106 -16.13 0.11 -12.33
N LEU A 107 -17.39 0.18 -12.74
CA LEU A 107 -18.14 -0.96 -13.26
C LEU A 107 -17.48 -1.54 -14.52
N VAL A 108 -17.15 -0.67 -15.49
CA VAL A 108 -16.45 -1.07 -16.71
C VAL A 108 -15.08 -1.66 -16.40
N THR A 109 -14.32 -1.06 -15.49
CA THR A 109 -13.00 -1.58 -15.09
C THR A 109 -13.13 -2.93 -14.39
N PHE A 110 -14.12 -3.11 -13.52
CA PHE A 110 -14.37 -4.36 -12.80
C PHE A 110 -14.67 -5.51 -13.76
N PHE A 111 -15.64 -5.33 -14.67
CA PHE A 111 -15.98 -6.37 -15.64
C PHE A 111 -14.89 -6.55 -16.69
N GLY A 112 -14.30 -5.47 -17.21
CA GLY A 112 -13.25 -5.54 -18.21
C GLY A 112 -11.99 -6.23 -17.68
N ALA A 113 -11.51 -5.82 -16.51
CA ALA A 113 -10.37 -6.46 -15.86
C ALA A 113 -10.69 -7.87 -15.39
N GLY A 114 -11.91 -8.15 -14.92
CA GLY A 114 -12.35 -9.48 -14.53
C GLY A 114 -12.38 -10.46 -15.70
N LEU A 115 -12.95 -10.06 -16.84
CA LEU A 115 -12.94 -10.86 -18.07
C LEU A 115 -11.52 -11.04 -18.60
N ALA A 116 -10.72 -9.97 -18.64
CA ALA A 116 -9.32 -10.05 -19.06
C ALA A 116 -8.54 -11.02 -18.15
N ALA A 117 -8.70 -10.95 -16.84
CA ALA A 117 -8.05 -11.86 -15.90
C ALA A 117 -8.48 -13.31 -16.11
N HIS A 118 -9.75 -13.57 -16.42
CA HIS A 118 -10.27 -14.93 -16.64
C HIS A 118 -9.86 -15.56 -17.98
N TYR A 119 -9.67 -14.75 -19.03
CA TYR A 119 -9.34 -15.26 -20.36
C TYR A 119 -7.85 -15.18 -20.70
N ILE A 120 -7.06 -14.34 -20.02
CA ILE A 120 -5.62 -14.21 -20.25
C ILE A 120 -4.82 -15.16 -19.33
N PHE A 121 -5.30 -15.41 -18.11
CA PHE A 121 -4.65 -16.29 -17.12
C PHE A 121 -5.52 -17.52 -16.85
#